data_AF-A0A9D5LWE7-F1
#
_entry.id   AF-A0A9D5LWE7-F1
#
_cell.length_a   1.000
_cell.length_b   1.000
_cell.length_c   1.000
_cell.angle_alpha   90.00
_cell.angle_beta   90.00
_cell.angle_gamma   90.00
#
_symmetry.space_group_name_H-M   'P 1'
#
loop_
_entity.id
_entity.type
_entity.pdbx_description
1 polymer ?
#
loop_
_entity_poly.entity_id
_entity_poly.type
_entity_poly.pdbx_seq_one_letter_code
_entity_poly.pdbx_strand_id
1 'polypeptide(L)'
;MRIKDHFLTQEDFEIIETETKGIFKTVPLPENLDKYYESQDYISHHQDSGSLKEKLYKFLQVFNLSYKKNILKDLIGTEKKVLDYGCGAGEFVKYIEK
;
A
#
# COMPACT_ATOMS: atom_id res chain seq x y z
N MET A 1 7.98 17.73 -17.26
CA MET A 1 8.98 17.98 -16.20
C MET A 1 9.73 16.69 -15.97
N ARG A 2 11.05 16.66 -16.16
CA ARG A 2 11.87 15.45 -16.00
C ARG A 2 12.31 15.31 -14.54
N ILE A 3 12.09 14.13 -13.97
CA ILE A 3 12.23 13.81 -12.55
C ILE A 3 13.01 12.49 -12.45
N LYS A 4 13.80 12.35 -11.40
CA LYS A 4 14.48 11.09 -11.07
C LYS A 4 13.73 10.33 -9.98
N ASP A 5 13.56 9.03 -10.14
CA ASP A 5 13.14 8.14 -9.06
C ASP A 5 14.25 8.05 -8.00
N HIS A 6 14.06 8.64 -6.83
CA HIS A 6 15.03 8.57 -5.74
C HIS A 6 14.81 7.36 -4.80
N PHE A 7 13.75 6.58 -5.01
CA PHE A 7 13.39 5.48 -4.13
C PHE A 7 14.09 4.18 -4.52
N LEU A 8 13.87 3.66 -5.74
CA LEU A 8 14.31 2.30 -6.10
C LEU A 8 15.09 2.23 -7.41
N THR A 9 14.45 2.55 -8.52
CA THR A 9 14.99 2.27 -9.86
C THR A 9 16.06 3.27 -10.31
N GLN A 10 16.09 4.48 -9.72
CA GLN A 10 16.97 5.57 -10.15
C GLN A 10 16.73 6.04 -11.60
N GLU A 11 15.63 5.60 -12.22
CA GLU A 11 15.25 5.96 -13.57
C GLU A 11 14.73 7.41 -13.64
N ASP A 12 15.00 8.08 -14.77
CA ASP A 12 14.34 9.35 -15.08
C ASP A 12 12.98 9.08 -15.73
N PHE A 13 11.97 9.84 -15.33
CA PHE A 13 10.66 9.86 -15.95
C PHE A 13 10.12 11.27 -16.06
N GLU A 14 9.11 11.46 -16.90
CA GLU A 14 8.39 12.71 -17.01
C GLU A 14 7.00 12.62 -16.40
N ILE A 15 6.56 13.69 -15.77
CA ILE A 15 5.15 13.88 -15.41
C ILE A 15 4.52 14.78 -16.47
N ILE A 16 3.47 14.27 -17.12
CA ILE A 16 2.67 14.99 -18.11
C ILE A 16 1.19 14.95 -17.74
N GLU A 17 0.45 16.00 -18.09
CA GLU A 17 -1.01 16.04 -17.90
C GLU A 17 -1.67 15.09 -18.93
N THR A 18 -2.73 14.41 -18.50
CA THR A 18 -3.56 13.58 -19.36
C THR A 18 -4.60 14.44 -20.09
N GLU A 19 -5.41 13.83 -20.94
CA GLU A 19 -6.55 14.50 -21.57
C GLU A 19 -7.59 14.98 -20.53
N THR A 20 -7.63 14.32 -19.37
CA THR A 20 -8.42 14.75 -18.22
C THR A 20 -7.65 15.80 -17.43
N LYS A 21 -8.15 17.04 -17.47
CA LYS A 21 -7.55 18.18 -16.77
C LYS A 21 -7.34 17.90 -15.28
N GLY A 22 -6.15 18.20 -14.78
CA GLY A 22 -5.74 17.98 -13.40
C GLY A 22 -5.30 16.55 -13.07
N ILE A 23 -5.38 15.62 -14.02
CA ILE A 23 -4.87 14.25 -13.86
C ILE A 23 -3.56 14.11 -14.64
N PHE A 24 -2.52 13.62 -13.98
CA PHE A 24 -1.18 13.48 -14.54
C PHE A 24 -0.76 12.01 -14.61
N LYS A 25 0.14 11.69 -15.54
CA LYS A 25 0.74 10.36 -15.70
C LYS A 25 2.25 10.44 -15.87
N THR A 26 2.92 9.33 -15.57
CA THR A 26 4.35 9.16 -15.82
C THR A 26 4.62 8.70 -17.25
N VAL A 27 5.73 9.15 -17.83
CA VAL A 27 6.21 8.75 -19.17
C VAL A 27 7.72 8.44 -19.11
N PRO A 28 8.18 7.30 -19.64
CA PRO A 28 7.38 6.24 -20.28
C PRO A 28 6.50 5.51 -19.25
N LEU A 29 5.39 4.94 -19.73
CA LEU A 29 4.60 4.02 -18.90
C LEU A 29 5.40 2.72 -18.77
N PRO A 30 5.75 2.28 -17.55
CA PRO A 30 6.52 1.06 -17.37
C PRO A 30 5.72 -0.17 -17.81
N GLU A 31 6.35 -1.04 -18.59
CA GLU A 31 5.76 -2.33 -19.02
C GLU A 31 5.81 -3.39 -17.91
N ASN A 32 6.86 -3.38 -17.10
CA ASN A 32 7.03 -4.27 -15.95
C ASN A 32 6.94 -3.46 -14.65
N LEU A 33 5.86 -3.67 -13.90
CA LEU A 33 5.62 -3.01 -12.63
C LEU A 33 6.32 -3.69 -11.45
N ASP A 34 6.62 -4.98 -11.53
CA ASP A 34 7.14 -5.77 -10.42
C ASP A 34 8.46 -5.19 -9.89
N LYS A 35 9.34 -4.72 -10.79
CA LYS A 35 10.61 -4.07 -10.44
C LYS A 35 10.46 -2.83 -9.55
N TYR A 36 9.29 -2.18 -9.53
CA TYR A 36 9.00 -1.01 -8.68
C TYR A 36 8.50 -1.40 -7.28
N TYR A 37 8.17 -2.68 -7.06
CA TYR A 37 7.73 -3.23 -5.77
C TYR A 37 8.80 -4.09 -5.08
N GLU A 38 9.86 -4.49 -5.79
CA GLU A 38 10.98 -5.28 -5.27
C GLU A 38 11.98 -4.46 -4.44
N SER A 39 11.57 -3.93 -3.28
CA SER A 39 12.48 -3.26 -2.34
C SER A 39 12.66 -4.06 -1.05
N GLN A 40 13.93 -4.27 -0.67
CA GLN A 40 14.32 -4.85 0.62
C GLN A 40 13.92 -3.95 1.82
N ASP A 41 13.72 -2.65 1.59
CA ASP A 41 13.34 -1.69 2.63
C ASP A 41 11.82 -1.46 2.69
N TYR A 42 11.03 -2.21 1.91
CA TYR A 42 9.57 -2.13 1.97
C TYR A 42 9.04 -2.93 3.16
N ILE A 43 9.09 -2.29 4.33
CA ILE A 43 8.75 -2.88 5.65
C ILE A 43 7.36 -3.55 5.68
N SER A 44 6.43 -3.19 4.79
CA SER A 44 5.12 -3.85 4.75
C SER A 44 5.14 -5.26 4.11
N HIS A 45 6.22 -5.62 3.40
CA HIS A 45 6.48 -6.97 2.87
C HIS A 45 7.51 -7.77 3.69
N HIS A 46 8.34 -7.12 4.50
CA HIS A 46 9.34 -7.81 5.32
C HIS A 46 8.74 -8.35 6.62
N GLN A 47 8.92 -9.65 6.83
CA GLN A 47 8.61 -10.32 8.10
C GLN A 47 9.84 -10.28 9.02
N ASP A 48 9.69 -9.62 10.16
CA ASP A 48 10.39 -9.83 11.43
C ASP A 48 11.91 -9.63 11.43
N SER A 49 12.33 -8.37 11.64
CA SER A 49 13.66 -8.04 12.17
C SER A 49 13.73 -8.14 13.71
N GLY A 50 12.57 -8.21 14.38
CA GLY A 50 12.46 -8.32 15.84
C GLY A 50 12.77 -7.03 16.62
N SER A 51 12.96 -5.90 15.93
CA SER A 51 13.33 -4.62 16.55
C SER A 51 12.20 -3.99 17.36
N LEU A 52 12.53 -3.11 18.33
CA LEU A 52 11.55 -2.39 19.15
C LEU A 52 10.60 -1.51 18.32
N LYS A 53 11.12 -0.90 17.24
CA LYS A 53 10.32 -0.07 16.33
C LYS A 53 9.28 -0.91 15.58
N GLU A 54 9.66 -2.10 15.14
CA GLU A 54 8.77 -3.01 14.45
C GLU A 54 7.65 -3.52 15.36
N LYS A 55 7.98 -3.88 16.61
CA LYS A 55 6.97 -4.27 17.61
C LYS A 55 5.96 -3.15 17.86
N LEU A 56 6.43 -1.91 17.99
CA LEU A 56 5.55 -0.75 18.13
C LEU A 56 4.69 -0.53 16.88
N TYR A 57 5.27 -0.68 15.69
CA TYR A 57 4.55 -0.59 14.43
C TYR A 57 3.43 -1.64 14.33
N LYS A 58 3.73 -2.92 14.60
CA LYS A 58 2.74 -4.01 14.59
C LYS A 58 1.64 -3.78 15.62
N PHE A 59 1.97 -3.25 16.81
CA PHE A 59 0.97 -2.88 17.80
C PHE A 59 0.01 -1.79 17.29
N LEU A 60 0.54 -0.71 16.71
CA LEU A 60 -0.27 0.36 16.12
C LEU A 60 -1.05 -0.13 14.88
N GLN A 61 -0.49 -1.07 14.12
CA GLN A 61 -1.18 -1.72 13.01
C GLN A 61 -2.46 -2.42 13.50
N VAL A 62 -2.38 -3.23 14.57
CA VAL A 62 -3.56 -3.90 15.14
C VAL A 62 -4.63 -2.91 15.59
N PHE A 63 -4.23 -1.78 16.19
CA PHE A 63 -5.17 -0.72 16.56
C PHE A 63 -5.91 -0.17 15.32
N ASN A 64 -5.17 0.13 14.25
CA ASN A 64 -5.76 0.62 13.00
C ASN A 64 -6.66 -0.41 12.31
N LEU A 65 -6.29 -1.70 12.32
CA LEU A 65 -7.11 -2.78 11.76
C LEU A 65 -8.44 -2.93 12.51
N SER A 66 -8.40 -2.85 13.84
CA SER A 66 -9.60 -2.84 14.69
C SER A 66 -10.51 -1.65 14.39
N TYR A 67 -9.91 -0.46 14.29
CA TYR A 67 -10.64 0.76 13.94
C TYR A 67 -11.37 0.64 12.59
N LYS A 68 -10.68 0.15 11.54
CA LYS A 68 -11.28 -0.11 10.23
C LYS A 68 -12.40 -1.15 10.29
N LYS A 69 -12.21 -2.25 11.03
CA LYS A 69 -13.24 -3.29 11.23
C LYS A 69 -14.51 -2.69 11.85
N ASN A 70 -14.37 -1.80 12.84
CA ASN A 70 -15.50 -1.16 13.50
C ASN A 70 -16.24 -0.20 12.56
N ILE A 71 -15.53 0.63 11.79
CA ILE A 71 -16.17 1.47 10.76
C ILE A 71 -17.00 0.61 9.80
N LEU A 72 -16.42 -0.49 9.32
CA LEU A 72 -17.06 -1.39 8.37
C LEU A 72 -18.32 -2.04 8.98
N LYS A 73 -18.20 -2.52 10.22
CA LYS A 73 -19.32 -3.06 11.01
C LYS A 73 -20.45 -2.04 11.20
N ASP A 74 -20.11 -0.80 11.49
CA ASP A 74 -21.10 0.25 11.77
C ASP A 74 -21.84 0.68 10.50
N LEU A 75 -21.16 0.67 9.34
CA LEU A 75 -21.75 1.08 8.06
C LEU A 75 -22.58 0.00 7.38
N ILE A 76 -22.12 -1.26 7.39
CA ILE A 76 -22.75 -2.33 6.61
C ILE A 76 -23.17 -3.54 7.43
N GLY A 77 -22.96 -3.52 8.75
CA GLY A 77 -23.23 -4.63 9.66
C GLY A 77 -22.14 -5.70 9.66
N THR A 78 -22.45 -6.84 10.27
CA THR A 78 -21.57 -8.01 10.34
C THR A 78 -21.86 -9.01 9.21
N GLU A 79 -20.98 -10.00 9.04
CA GLU A 79 -21.17 -11.15 8.13
C GLU A 79 -21.38 -10.78 6.65
N LYS A 80 -20.69 -9.72 6.20
CA LYS A 80 -20.69 -9.29 4.80
C LYS A 80 -19.46 -9.82 4.07
N LYS A 81 -19.60 -10.01 2.76
CA LYS A 81 -18.46 -10.27 1.88
C LYS A 81 -17.70 -8.96 1.67
N VAL A 82 -16.39 -8.98 1.91
CA VAL A 82 -15.51 -7.81 1.80
C VAL A 82 -14.42 -8.09 0.76
N LEU A 83 -14.17 -7.13 -0.12
CA LEU A 83 -13.07 -7.13 -1.09
C LEU A 83 -12.17 -5.93 -0.79
N ASP A 84 -10.89 -6.19 -0.52
CA ASP A 84 -9.90 -5.17 -0.17
C ASP A 84 -8.94 -4.94 -1.35
N TYR A 85 -9.16 -3.86 -2.10
CA TYR A 85 -8.31 -3.48 -3.23
C TYR A 85 -7.01 -2.86 -2.71
N GLY A 86 -5.87 -3.33 -3.21
CA GLY A 86 -4.57 -2.85 -2.74
C GLY A 86 -4.23 -3.31 -1.32
N CYS A 87 -4.69 -4.50 -0.93
CA CYS A 87 -4.53 -5.04 0.43
C CYS A 87 -3.08 -5.33 0.87
N GLY A 88 -2.09 -5.14 0.00
CA GLY A 88 -0.69 -5.50 0.26
C GLY A 88 -0.57 -6.96 0.71
N ALA A 89 0.05 -7.20 1.87
CA ALA A 89 0.20 -8.53 2.48
C ALA A 89 -1.12 -9.17 3.00
N GLY A 90 -2.27 -8.51 2.80
CA GLY A 90 -3.60 -9.02 3.17
C GLY A 90 -3.92 -8.96 4.66
N GLU A 91 -3.19 -8.15 5.44
CA GLU A 91 -3.32 -8.07 6.90
C GLU A 91 -4.75 -7.71 7.35
N PHE A 92 -5.41 -6.79 6.65
CA PHE A 92 -6.77 -6.40 7.01
C PHE A 92 -7.79 -7.50 6.72
N VAL A 93 -7.73 -8.14 5.55
CA VAL A 93 -8.59 -9.27 5.19
C VAL A 93 -8.44 -10.40 6.22
N LYS A 94 -7.20 -10.80 6.55
CA LYS A 94 -6.90 -11.79 7.58
C LYS A 94 -7.43 -11.40 8.96
N TYR A 95 -7.43 -10.11 9.29
CA TYR A 95 -7.92 -9.59 10.57
C TYR A 95 -9.45 -9.66 10.69
N ILE A 96 -10.18 -9.43 9.59
CA ILE A 96 -11.65 -9.44 9.57
C ILE A 96 -12.27 -10.80 9.23
N GLU A 97 -11.49 -11.75 8.72
CA GLU A 97 -11.92 -13.14 8.45
C GLU A 97 -12.28 -13.91 9.73
N LYS A 98 -11.89 -13.40 10.91
CA LYS A 98 -12.24 -13.92 12.24
C LYS A 98 -13.60 -13.43 12.73
#